data_AF-A0A538NPD6-F1
#
_entry.id   AF-A0A538NPD6-F1
#
_cell.length_a   1.000
_cell.length_b   1.000
_cell.length_c   1.000
_cell.angle_alpha   90.00
_cell.angle_beta   90.00
_cell.angle_gamma   90.00
#
_symmetry.space_group_name_H-M   'P 1'
#
loop_
_entity.id
_entity.type
_entity.pdbx_description
1 polymer ?
#
loop_
_entity_poly.entity_id
_entity_poly.type
_entity_poly.pdbx_seq_one_letter_code
_entity_poly.pdbx_strand_id
1 'polypeptide(L)'
;MDEKLFHLINEQWTNSAFDLFMPLISYAEIWTPFFLLAAVALLIFGGFRGRAFVFCTAVALGLSNLAVDPVKHAIGRARPKQVQTVRLIEL
;
A
#
# COMPACT_ATOMS: atom_id res chain seq x y z
N MET A 1 -6.52 18.35 12.18
CA MET A 1 -6.19 17.27 13.15
C MET A 1 -5.08 16.38 12.59
N ASP A 2 -5.04 16.15 11.28
CA ASP A 2 -4.03 15.36 10.55
C ASP A 2 -2.57 15.72 10.83
N GLU A 3 -2.23 17.02 10.89
CA GLU A 3 -0.83 17.46 10.92
C GLU A 3 -0.11 17.11 12.24
N LYS A 4 -0.78 17.31 13.39
CA LYS A 4 -0.21 16.94 14.70
C LYS A 4 0.07 15.44 14.78
N LEU A 5 -0.86 14.61 14.33
CA LEU A 5 -0.69 13.17 14.33
C LEU A 5 0.43 12.74 13.37
N PHE A 6 0.55 13.39 12.21
CA PHE A 6 1.65 13.17 11.29
C PHE A 6 3.01 13.43 11.95
N HIS A 7 3.20 14.57 12.61
CA HIS A 7 4.47 14.86 13.29
C HIS A 7 4.78 13.89 14.43
N LEU A 8 3.77 13.47 15.20
CA LEU A 8 3.95 12.45 16.23
C LEU A 8 4.47 11.12 15.65
N ILE A 9 3.84 10.62 14.58
CA ILE A 9 4.23 9.35 13.95
C ILE A 9 5.58 9.47 13.23
N ASN A 10 5.78 10.56 12.48
CA ASN A 10 6.92 10.70 11.57
C ASN A 10 8.22 11.11 12.28
N GLU A 11 8.13 11.86 13.39
CA GLU A 11 9.30 12.42 14.08
C GLU A 11 9.49 11.89 15.51
N GLN A 12 8.42 11.63 16.26
CA GLN A 12 8.54 11.29 17.69
C GLN A 12 8.43 9.79 17.98
N TRP A 13 7.50 9.09 17.34
CA TRP A 13 7.26 7.64 17.55
C TRP A 13 8.12 6.77 16.63
N THR A 14 9.26 7.29 16.21
CA THR A 14 10.22 6.56 15.40
C THR A 14 11.23 5.81 16.26
N ASN A 15 11.69 4.66 15.77
CA ASN A 15 12.82 3.92 16.30
C ASN A 15 13.46 3.09 15.18
N SER A 16 14.71 2.65 15.38
CA SER A 16 15.47 1.90 14.37
C SER A 16 14.82 0.58 13.93
N ALA A 17 14.00 -0.04 14.78
CA ALA A 17 13.27 -1.25 14.38
C ALA A 17 12.15 -0.90 13.38
N PHE A 18 11.35 0.13 13.66
CA PHE A 18 10.31 0.60 12.74
C PHE A 18 10.88 1.14 11.44
N ASP A 19 12.07 1.73 11.48
CA ASP A 19 12.75 2.19 10.26
C ASP A 19 13.12 1.06 9.31
N LEU A 20 13.30 -0.16 9.81
CA LEU A 20 13.53 -1.36 9.01
C LEU A 20 12.22 -2.04 8.61
N PHE A 21 11.33 -2.26 9.59
CA PHE A 21 10.12 -3.07 9.38
C PHE A 21 9.03 -2.34 8.60
N MET A 22 8.81 -1.03 8.83
CA MET A 22 7.76 -0.31 8.14
C MET A 22 7.97 -0.27 6.62
N PRO A 23 9.18 0.06 6.11
CA PRO A 23 9.40 0.02 4.68
C PRO A 23 9.30 -1.41 4.13
N LEU A 24 9.89 -2.41 4.81
CA LEU A 24 9.84 -3.81 4.38
C LEU A 24 8.40 -4.33 4.21
N ILE A 25 7.50 -3.98 5.12
CA ILE A 25 6.09 -4.41 5.08
C ILE A 25 5.28 -3.58 4.06
N SER A 26 5.62 -2.30 3.88
CA SER A 26 4.82 -1.38 3.05
C SER A 26 5.27 -1.31 1.59
N TYR A 27 6.48 -1.75 1.27
CA TYR A 27 7.03 -1.65 -0.08
C TYR A 27 6.47 -2.74 -0.99
N ALA A 28 5.52 -2.34 -1.84
CA ALA A 28 4.73 -3.26 -2.64
C ALA A 28 5.57 -4.14 -3.58
N GLU A 29 6.70 -3.64 -4.10
CA GLU A 29 7.53 -4.38 -5.06
C GLU A 29 8.15 -5.64 -4.44
N ILE A 30 8.45 -5.63 -3.13
CA ILE A 30 8.91 -6.82 -2.41
C ILE A 30 7.82 -7.90 -2.38
N TRP A 31 6.56 -7.52 -2.15
CA TRP A 31 5.45 -8.45 -1.94
C TRP A 31 4.73 -8.88 -3.23
N THR A 32 4.78 -8.04 -4.27
CA THR A 32 4.15 -8.28 -5.57
C THR A 32 4.48 -9.66 -6.16
N PRO A 33 5.73 -10.13 -6.24
CA PRO A 33 6.03 -11.47 -6.78
C PRO A 33 5.39 -12.59 -5.95
N PHE A 34 5.32 -12.45 -4.62
CA PHE A 34 4.69 -13.45 -3.75
C PHE A 34 3.18 -13.50 -3.94
N PHE A 35 2.52 -12.33 -4.08
CA PHE A 35 1.09 -12.27 -4.36
C PHE A 35 0.76 -12.83 -5.75
N LEU A 36 1.59 -12.59 -6.75
CA LEU A 36 1.44 -13.18 -8.08
C LEU A 36 1.58 -14.71 -8.04
N LEU A 37 2.60 -15.21 -7.34
CA LEU A 37 2.80 -16.66 -7.18
C LEU A 37 1.61 -17.29 -6.45
N ALA A 38 1.12 -16.67 -5.37
CA ALA A 38 -0.06 -17.14 -4.65
C ALA A 38 -1.32 -17.13 -5.54
N ALA A 39 -1.52 -16.09 -6.34
CA ALA A 39 -2.64 -16.02 -7.28
C ALA A 39 -2.56 -17.15 -8.32
N VAL A 40 -1.39 -17.38 -8.92
CA VAL A 40 -1.18 -18.49 -9.87
C VAL A 40 -1.44 -19.85 -9.20
N ALA A 41 -0.90 -20.07 -8.00
CA ALA A 41 -1.13 -21.29 -7.24
C ALA A 41 -2.62 -21.52 -6.94
N LEU A 42 -3.37 -20.48 -6.57
CA LEU A 42 -4.81 -20.57 -6.32
C LEU A 42 -5.63 -20.82 -7.60
N LEU A 43 -5.19 -20.29 -8.74
CA LEU A 43 -5.84 -20.55 -10.02
C LEU A 43 -5.68 -22.01 -10.45
N ILE A 44 -4.50 -22.60 -10.24
CA ILE A 44 -4.18 -23.98 -10.62
C ILE A 44 -4.74 -24.97 -9.59
N PHE A 45 -4.44 -24.78 -8.31
CA PHE A 45 -4.69 -25.76 -7.24
C PHE A 45 -5.89 -25.42 -6.33
N GLY A 46 -6.39 -24.19 -6.35
CA GLY A 46 -7.38 -23.71 -5.37
C GLY A 46 -8.85 -24.09 -5.65
N GLY A 47 -9.12 -24.87 -6.71
CA GLY A 47 -10.48 -25.24 -7.08
C GLY A 47 -11.39 -24.04 -7.38
N PHE A 48 -12.71 -24.22 -7.23
CA PHE A 48 -13.66 -23.12 -7.50
C PHE A 48 -13.46 -21.92 -6.56
N ARG A 49 -13.27 -22.18 -5.26
CA ARG A 49 -13.13 -21.12 -4.25
C ARG A 49 -11.86 -20.30 -4.45
N GLY A 50 -10.73 -20.93 -4.77
CA GLY A 50 -9.48 -20.23 -5.05
C GLY A 50 -9.58 -19.36 -6.30
N ARG A 51 -10.17 -19.87 -7.38
CA ARG A 51 -10.41 -19.08 -8.60
C ARG A 51 -11.37 -17.92 -8.37
N ALA A 52 -12.46 -18.15 -7.63
CA ALA A 52 -13.41 -17.10 -7.27
C ALA A 52 -12.75 -16.02 -6.41
N PHE A 53 -11.91 -16.39 -5.45
CA PHE A 53 -11.13 -15.44 -4.65
C PHE A 53 -10.24 -14.56 -5.54
N VAL A 54 -9.42 -15.17 -6.40
CA VAL A 54 -8.52 -14.42 -7.31
C VAL A 54 -9.32 -13.49 -8.22
N PHE A 55 -10.43 -13.95 -8.77
CA PHE A 55 -11.31 -13.14 -9.61
C PHE A 55 -11.90 -11.94 -8.84
N CYS A 56 -12.50 -12.18 -7.68
CA CYS A 56 -13.08 -11.12 -6.86
C CYS A 56 -12.02 -10.10 -6.42
N THR A 57 -10.83 -10.56 -6.03
CA THR A 57 -9.70 -9.68 -5.68
C THR A 57 -9.27 -8.83 -6.87
N ALA A 58 -9.12 -9.41 -8.06
CA ALA A 58 -8.74 -8.67 -9.26
C ALA A 58 -9.78 -7.59 -9.62
N VAL A 59 -11.07 -7.95 -9.57
CA VAL A 59 -12.17 -7.00 -9.79
C VAL A 59 -12.15 -5.89 -8.74
N ALA A 60 -12.01 -6.23 -7.46
CA ALA A 60 -11.98 -5.25 -6.37
C ALA A 60 -10.80 -4.27 -6.51
N LEU A 61 -9.61 -4.75 -6.85
CA LEU A 61 -8.43 -3.90 -7.10
C LEU A 61 -8.65 -2.98 -8.30
N GLY A 62 -9.19 -3.53 -9.41
CA GLY A 62 -9.50 -2.75 -10.60
C GLY A 62 -10.51 -1.63 -10.30
N LEU A 63 -11.62 -1.97 -9.65
CA LEU A 63 -12.65 -0.99 -9.25
C LEU A 63 -12.12 0.04 -8.26
N SER A 64 -11.28 -0.36 -7.31
CA SER A 64 -10.67 0.55 -6.35
C SER A 64 -9.83 1.61 -7.05
N ASN A 65 -8.96 1.21 -8.00
CA ASN A 65 -8.15 2.17 -8.75
C ASN A 65 -9.00 3.10 -9.61
N LEU A 66 -9.99 2.55 -10.33
CA LEU A 66 -10.91 3.35 -11.15
C LEU A 66 -11.71 4.37 -10.34
N ALA A 67 -12.08 4.05 -9.10
CA ALA A 67 -12.80 4.97 -8.23
C ALA A 67 -11.87 6.00 -7.57
N VAL A 68 -10.69 5.58 -7.11
CA VAL A 68 -9.79 6.42 -6.31
C VAL A 68 -9.01 7.41 -7.16
N ASP A 69 -8.58 7.03 -8.37
CA ASP A 69 -7.72 7.90 -9.18
C ASP A 69 -8.41 9.20 -9.64
N PRO A 70 -9.68 9.21 -10.08
CA PRO A 70 -10.40 10.45 -10.36
C PRO A 70 -10.49 11.36 -9.13
N VAL A 71 -10.74 10.78 -7.94
CA VAL A 71 -10.81 11.52 -6.68
C VAL A 71 -9.45 12.14 -6.33
N LYS A 72 -8.35 11.40 -6.50
CA LYS A 72 -7.00 11.92 -6.29
C LYS A 72 -6.71 13.12 -7.19
N HIS A 73 -7.07 13.06 -8.47
CA HIS A 73 -6.83 14.14 -9.43
C HIS A 73 -7.73 15.36 -9.16
N ALA A 74 -9.00 15.13 -8.82
CA ALA A 74 -9.95 16.21 -8.52
C ALA A 74 -9.57 16.99 -7.26
N ILE A 75 -9.08 16.31 -6.22
CA ILE A 75 -8.70 16.95 -4.95
C ILE A 75 -7.29 17.55 -5.03
N GLY A 76 -6.34 16.87 -5.70
CA GLY A 76 -4.99 17.40 -5.88
C GLY A 76 -4.23 17.67 -4.57
N ARG A 77 -4.56 16.97 -3.47
CA ARG A 77 -3.95 17.19 -2.15
C ARG A 77 -2.44 16.93 -2.21
N ALA A 78 -1.64 17.95 -1.88
CA ALA A 78 -0.20 17.82 -1.75
C ALA A 78 0.19 16.83 -0.65
N ARG A 79 1.20 16.01 -0.90
CA ARG A 79 1.76 15.07 0.08
C ARG A 79 2.65 15.83 1.07
N PRO A 80 2.77 15.38 2.34
CA PRO A 80 3.61 16.04 3.34
C PRO A 80 5.04 16.33 2.84
N LYS A 81 5.68 15.37 2.14
CA LYS A 81 7.02 15.53 1.56
C LYS A 81 7.18 16.68 0.54
N GLN A 82 6.08 17.23 0.03
CA GLN A 82 6.09 18.33 -0.95
C GLN A 82 5.96 19.71 -0.32
N VAL A 83 5.45 19.80 0.92
CA VAL A 83 5.09 21.07 1.56
C VAL A 83 5.83 21.31 2.88
N GLN A 84 6.41 20.27 3.48
CA GLN A 84 7.14 20.36 4.74
C GLN A 84 8.34 19.40 4.75
N THR A 85 9.33 19.70 5.59
CA THR A 85 10.44 18.80 5.85
C THR A 85 9.90 17.57 6.59
N VAL A 86 10.19 16.38 6.05
CA VAL A 86 9.78 15.11 6.64
C VAL A 86 10.96 14.17 6.69
N ARG A 87 11.01 13.34 7.73
CA ARG A 87 11.93 12.20 7.80
C ARG A 87 11.54 11.17 6.73
N LEU A 88 12.40 10.97 5.74
CA LEU A 88 12.24 9.97 4.69
C LEU A 88 13.15 8.77 4.97
N ILE A 89 12.64 7.57 4.70
CA ILE A 89 13.39 6.32 4.76
C ILE A 89 13.34 5.74 3.36
N GLU A 90 14.50 5.61 2.73
CA GLU A 90 14.65 4.98 1.42
C GLU A 90 15.03 3.51 1.63
N LEU A 91 14.42 2.63 0.83
CA LEU A 91 14.76 1.22 0.71
C LEU A 91 15.64 1.00 -0.51
#